data_AF-A0A8S0G7A6-F1
#
_entry.id   AF-A0A8S0G7A6-F1
#
_cell.length_a   1.000
_cell.length_b   1.000
_cell.length_c   1.000
_cell.angle_alpha   90.00
_cell.angle_beta   90.00
_cell.angle_gamma   90.00
#
_symmetry.space_group_name_H-M   'P 1'
#
loop_
_entity.id
_entity.type
_entity.pdbx_description
1 polymer ?
#
loop_
_entity_poly.entity_id
_entity_poly.type
_entity_poly.pdbx_seq_one_letter_code
_entity_poly.pdbx_strand_id
1 'polypeptide(L)' 'MNPFKGRHFQRDIILWAVRWYCKYGISYRELQEMLAERGVNVDHSTIYRWVQRYASASRDLPGAALVLA' A
#
# COMPACT_ATOMS: atom_id res chain seq x y z
N MET A 1 1.69 -1.01 22.33
CA MET A 1 0.97 -2.19 21.79
C MET A 1 1.17 -2.18 20.28
N ASN A 2 1.97 -3.10 19.71
CA ASN A 2 2.33 -3.04 18.28
C ASN A 2 1.15 -3.56 17.42
N PRO A 3 0.47 -2.72 16.62
CA PRO A 3 -0.67 -3.13 15.81
C PRO A 3 -0.29 -4.02 14.61
N PHE A 4 0.98 -4.41 14.53
CA PHE A 4 1.58 -5.18 13.44
C PHE A 4 2.07 -6.58 13.88
N LYS A 5 1.90 -6.94 15.16
CA LYS A 5 2.28 -8.27 15.67
C LYS A 5 1.31 -9.31 15.08
N GLY A 6 1.81 -10.19 14.20
CA GLY A 6 1.00 -11.26 13.56
C GLY A 6 0.46 -10.96 12.16
N ARG A 7 0.88 -9.88 11.49
CA ARG A 7 0.56 -9.67 10.06
C ARG A 7 1.60 -10.37 9.19
N HIS A 8 1.12 -11.14 8.20
CA HIS A 8 1.94 -11.80 7.17
C HIS A 8 2.84 -10.83 6.37
N PHE A 9 2.50 -9.53 6.36
CA PHE A 9 3.24 -8.50 5.60
C PHE A 9 3.65 -7.34 6.50
N GLN A 10 4.90 -6.90 6.33
CA GLN A 10 5.45 -5.73 7.02
C GLN A 10 4.71 -4.45 6.62
N ARG A 11 4.58 -3.50 7.56
CA ARG A 11 3.93 -2.20 7.33
C ARG A 11 4.49 -1.45 6.13
N ASP A 12 5.80 -1.59 5.89
CA ASP A 12 6.52 -0.89 4.84
C ASP A 12 6.09 -1.36 3.44
N ILE A 13 5.78 -2.65 3.29
CA ILE A 13 5.24 -3.24 2.04
C ILE A 13 3.87 -2.63 1.73
N ILE A 14 3.01 -2.55 2.75
CA ILE A 14 1.64 -2.02 2.61
C ILE A 14 1.68 -0.55 2.21
N LEU A 15 2.48 0.25 2.91
CA LEU A 15 2.62 1.68 2.62
C LEU A 15 3.27 1.92 1.26
N TRP A 16 4.22 1.07 0.86
CA TRP A 16 4.83 1.13 -0.47
C TRP A 16 3.76 0.93 -1.55
N ALA A 17 2.95 -0.13 -1.47
CA ALA A 17 1.91 -0.40 -2.47
C ALA A 17 0.87 0.74 -2.55
N VAL A 18 0.39 1.24 -1.40
CA VAL A 18 -0.58 2.34 -1.35
C VAL A 18 0.02 3.64 -1.91
N ARG A 19 1.28 3.94 -1.61
CA ARG A 19 1.97 5.13 -2.14
C ARG A 19 2.12 5.07 -3.66
N TRP A 20 2.49 3.92 -4.21
CA TRP A 20 2.65 3.77 -5.66
C TRP A 20 1.31 3.83 -6.39
N TYR A 21 0.25 3.26 -5.80
CA TYR A 21 -1.11 3.44 -6.29
C TYR A 21 -1.50 4.92 -6.36
N CYS A 22 -1.36 5.66 -5.25
CA CYS A 22 -1.78 7.06 -5.17
C CYS A 22 -0.89 8.01 -5.99
N LYS A 23 0.43 7.78 -6.05
CA LYS A 23 1.37 8.69 -6.70
C LYS A 23 1.44 8.51 -8.22
N TYR A 24 1.37 7.28 -8.69
CA TYR A 24 1.62 6.94 -10.10
C TYR A 24 0.39 6.34 -10.80
N GLY A 25 -0.70 6.08 -10.07
CA GLY A 25 -1.91 5.48 -10.66
C GLY A 25 -1.73 4.03 -11.11
N ILE A 26 -0.73 3.32 -10.59
CA ILE A 26 -0.41 1.94 -10.98
C ILE A 26 -1.58 1.02 -10.67
N SER A 27 -1.87 0.08 -11.57
CA SER A 27 -2.94 -0.89 -11.36
C SER A 27 -2.63 -1.86 -10.20
N TYR A 28 -3.68 -2.41 -9.57
CA TYR A 28 -3.48 -3.40 -8.50
C TYR A 28 -2.73 -4.67 -8.94
N ARG A 29 -2.85 -5.03 -10.23
CA ARG A 29 -2.14 -6.18 -10.82
C ARG A 29 -0.66 -5.90 -10.97
N GLU A 30 -0.30 -4.73 -11.50
CA GLU A 30 1.10 -4.32 -11.59
C GLU A 30 1.73 -4.19 -10.20
N LEU A 31 1.01 -3.65 -9.21
CA LEU A 31 1.50 -3.64 -7.83
C LEU A 31 1.74 -5.05 -7.27
N GLN A 32 0.87 -6.00 -7.61
CA GLN A 32 1.09 -7.41 -7.26
C GLN A 32 2.36 -7.94 -7.92
N GLU A 33 2.59 -7.66 -9.20
CA GLU A 33 3.80 -8.09 -9.91
C GLU A 33 5.07 -7.47 -9.33
N MET A 34 5.07 -6.15 -9.07
CA MET A 34 6.20 -5.45 -8.45
C MET A 34 6.51 -5.93 -7.02
N LEU A 35 5.50 -6.42 -6.30
CA LEU A 35 5.68 -7.05 -5.00
C LEU A 35 6.23 -8.47 -5.16
N ALA A 36 5.72 -9.23 -6.13
CA ALA A 36 6.21 -10.57 -6.43
C ALA A 36 7.69 -10.56 -6.86
N GLU A 37 8.11 -9.59 -7.67
CA GLU A 37 9.53 -9.36 -8.04
C GLU A 37 10.43 -9.11 -6.82
N ARG A 38 9.88 -8.54 -5.75
CA ARG A 38 10.58 -8.34 -4.47
C ARG A 38 10.51 -9.55 -3.53
N GLY A 39 9.96 -10.68 -3.99
CA GLY A 39 9.75 -11.88 -3.18
C GLY A 39 8.52 -11.82 -2.28
N VAL A 40 7.62 -10.87 -2.49
CA VAL A 40 6.40 -10.69 -1.71
C VAL A 40 5.21 -11.14 -2.54
N ASN A 41 4.78 -12.39 -2.35
CA ASN A 41 3.61 -12.90 -3.04
C ASN A 41 2.31 -12.41 -2.36
N VAL A 42 1.64 -11.45 -3.01
CA VAL A 42 0.40 -10.82 -2.55
C VAL A 42 -0.60 -10.79 -3.68
N ASP A 43 -1.82 -11.23 -3.41
CA ASP A 43 -2.90 -11.11 -4.39
C ASP A 43 -3.37 -9.65 -4.52
N HIS A 44 -3.65 -9.21 -5.75
CA HIS A 44 -4.19 -7.89 -6.07
C HIS A 44 -5.42 -7.49 -5.22
N SER A 45 -6.28 -8.44 -4.81
CA SER A 45 -7.41 -8.16 -3.91
C SER A 45 -6.98 -7.74 -2.50
N THR A 46 -5.83 -8.22 -2.04
CA THR A 46 -5.23 -7.82 -0.76
C THR A 46 -4.70 -6.39 -0.85
N ILE A 47 -4.09 -6.02 -1.98
CA ILE A 47 -3.63 -4.66 -2.26
C ILE A 47 -4.82 -3.70 -2.32
N TYR A 48 -5.91 -4.10 -2.98
CA TYR A 48 -7.16 -3.34 -2.98
C TYR A 48 -7.67 -3.06 -1.56
N ARG A 49 -7.69 -4.08 -0.69
CA ARG A 49 -8.06 -3.92 0.72
C ARG A 49 -7.14 -2.97 1.48
N TRP A 50 -5.83 -3.01 1.21
CA TRP A 50 -4.88 -2.07 1.79
C TRP A 50 -5.16 -0.63 1.34
N VAL A 51 -5.36 -0.42 0.04
CA VAL A 51 -5.69 0.90 -0.49
C VAL A 51 -7.00 1.41 0.10
N GLN A 52 -8.07 0.62 0.15
CA GLN A 52 -9.31 1.07 0.79
C GLN A 52 -9.16 1.42 2.28
N ARG A 53 -8.36 0.62 3.01
CA ARG A 53 -8.12 0.79 4.45
C ARG A 53 -7.24 2.01 4.76
N TYR A 54 -6.24 2.29 3.93
CA TYR A 54 -5.20 3.27 4.21
C TYR A 54 -5.28 4.54 3.36
N ALA A 55 -5.87 4.50 2.17
CA ALA A 55 -6.10 5.69 1.35
C ALA A 55 -7.19 6.61 1.94
N SER A 56 -8.17 6.04 2.65
CA SER A 56 -9.14 6.83 3.42
C SER A 56 -8.52 7.52 4.63
N ALA A 57 -7.51 6.89 5.27
CA ALA A 57 -6.75 7.47 6.36
C ALA A 57 -5.71 8.52 5.91
N SER A 58 -5.22 8.45 4.67
CA SER A 58 -4.30 9.46 4.12
C SER A 58 -4.95 10.81 3.86
N ARG A 59 -6.28 10.94 3.99
CA ARG A 59 -6.96 12.24 3.94
C ARG A 59 -6.70 13.08 5.19
N ASP A 60 -6.22 12.46 6.28
CA ASP A 60 -5.98 13.11 7.59
C ASP A 60 -4.50 13.17 7.99
N LEU A 61 -3.60 12.59 7.18
CA LEU A 61 -2.16 12.64 7.45
C LEU A 61 -1.56 13.95 6.90
N PRO A 62 -1.00 14.84 7.74
CA PRO A 62 -0.26 16.02 7.30
C PRO A 62 1.03 15.56 6.60
N GLY A 63 0.93 15.33 5.30
CA GLY A 63 1.98 14.73 4.48
C GLY A 63 1.45 14.15 3.17
N ALA A 64 0.15 13.85 3.06
CA ALA A 64 -0.48 13.50 1.79
C ALA A 64 -0.50 14.67 0.78
N ALA A 65 -0.39 15.91 1.27
CA ALA A 65 -0.29 17.11 0.43
C ALA A 65 1.03 17.19 -0.38
N LEU A 66 2.08 16.43 0.00
CA LEU A 66 3.38 16.43 -0.70
C LEU A 66 3.44 15.45 -1.88
N VAL A 67 2.37 14.71 -2.15
CA VAL A 67 2.35 13.70 -3.22
C VAL A 67 1.48 14.12 -4.41
N LEU A 68 0.81 15.28 -4.31
CA LEU A 68 -0.06 15.85 -5.35
C LEU A 68 0.31 17.30 -5.74
N ALA A 69 1.49 17.79 -5.36
CA ALA A 69 2.07 19.06 -5.83
C ALA A 69 3.24 18.80 -6.79
#